data_AF-A0A967JD42-F1
#
_entry.id   AF-A0A967JD42-F1
#
_cell.length_a   1.000
_cell.length_b   1.000
_cell.length_c   1.000
_cell.angle_alpha   90.00
_cell.angle_beta   90.00
_cell.angle_gamma   90.00
#
_symmetry.space_group_name_H-M   'P 1'
#
loop_
_entity.id
_entity.type
_entity.pdbx_description
1 polymer ?
#
loop_
_entity_poly.entity_id
_entity_poly.type
_entity_poly.pdbx_seq_one_letter_code
_entity_poly.pdbx_strand_id
1 'polypeptide(L)' 'WRQADAGAPVVLHERFDPAAVADALETCGFASLVPVMLRRVLEVDERRYDFAPVVLVGGAAAPSSLIEAARRRGIRAA' A
#
# COMPACT_ATOMS: atom_id res chain seq x y z
N TRP A 1 12.94 -6.15 -9.15
CA TRP A 1 13.40 -6.02 -10.55
C TRP A 1 12.25 -5.92 -11.56
N ARG A 2 11.06 -6.51 -11.31
CA ARG A 2 9.88 -6.37 -12.22
C ARG A 2 9.57 -4.94 -12.66
N GLN A 3 9.69 -3.95 -11.76
CA GLN A 3 9.47 -2.54 -12.13
C GLN A 3 10.54 -2.00 -13.09
N ALA A 4 11.80 -2.39 -12.90
CA ALA A 4 12.89 -2.02 -13.79
C ALA A 4 12.74 -2.68 -15.17
N ASP A 5 12.34 -3.95 -15.21
CA ASP A 5 12.03 -4.69 -16.44
C ASP A 5 10.85 -4.07 -17.21
N ALA A 6 9.83 -3.61 -16.48
CA ALA A 6 8.68 -2.91 -17.05
C ALA A 6 8.96 -1.45 -17.45
N GLY A 7 10.15 -0.90 -17.16
CA GLY A 7 10.45 0.53 -17.35
C GLY A 7 9.54 1.46 -16.54
N ALA A 8 8.96 0.97 -15.44
CA ALA A 8 8.01 1.71 -14.63
C ALA A 8 8.73 2.61 -13.60
N PRO A 9 8.23 3.82 -13.34
CA PRO A 9 8.80 4.70 -12.33
C PRO A 9 8.66 4.08 -10.93
N VAL A 10 9.66 4.32 -10.09
CA VAL A 10 9.67 3.83 -8.70
C VAL A 10 9.79 5.01 -7.76
N VAL A 11 8.83 5.13 -6.84
CA VAL A 11 8.94 6.00 -5.68
C VAL A 11 9.67 5.24 -4.58
N LEU A 12 10.85 5.73 -4.20
CA LEU A 12 11.69 5.11 -3.18
C LEU A 12 11.74 6.01 -1.95
N HIS A 13 11.31 5.49 -0.80
CA HIS A 13 11.44 6.16 0.49
C HIS A 13 12.60 5.53 1.25
N GLU A 14 13.49 6.34 1.84
CA GLU A 14 14.63 5.84 2.62
C GLU A 14 14.18 5.05 3.87
N ARG A 15 13.04 5.43 4.45
CA ARG A 15 12.43 4.80 5.61
C ARG A 15 10.93 4.72 5.43
N PHE A 16 10.31 3.79 6.15
CA PHE A 16 8.86 3.73 6.20
C PHE A 16 8.30 4.87 7.05
N ASP A 17 7.47 5.69 6.41
CA ASP A 17 6.60 6.69 7.05
C ASP A 17 5.17 6.40 6.57
N PRO A 18 4.23 6.08 7.49
CA PRO A 18 2.89 5.67 7.11
C PRO A 18 2.10 6.80 6.42
N ALA A 19 2.32 8.07 6.78
CA ALA A 19 1.61 9.20 6.17
C ALA A 19 2.16 9.46 4.76
N ALA A 20 3.48 9.44 4.60
CA ALA A 20 4.09 9.60 3.28
C ALA A 20 3.72 8.46 2.33
N VAL A 21 3.59 7.23 2.82
CA VAL A 21 3.09 6.09 2.01
C VAL A 21 1.63 6.29 1.63
N ALA A 22 0.79 6.79 2.55
CA ALA A 22 -0.60 7.09 2.26
C ALA A 22 -0.74 8.12 1.13
N ASP A 23 0.07 9.18 1.17
CA ASP A 23 0.11 10.20 0.11
C ASP A 23 0.67 9.64 -1.20
N ALA A 24 1.71 8.80 -1.14
CA ALA A 24 2.25 8.14 -2.32
C ALA A 24 1.22 7.22 -2.98
N LEU A 25 0.35 6.57 -2.19
CA LEU A 25 -0.70 5.73 -2.73
C LEU A 25 -1.54 6.54 -3.72
N GLU A 26 -2.03 7.75 -3.43
CA GLU A 26 -2.85 8.59 -4.33
C GLU A 26 -2.41 8.64 -5.81
N THR A 27 -1.12 8.46 -6.08
CA THR A 27 -0.55 8.46 -7.43
C THR A 27 0.12 7.13 -7.84
N CYS A 28 0.52 6.29 -6.89
CA CYS A 28 1.18 5.02 -7.17
C CYS A 28 0.17 3.89 -7.38
N GLY A 29 0.14 3.33 -8.60
CA GLY A 29 -0.73 2.17 -8.91
C GLY A 29 -0.40 0.91 -8.11
N PHE A 30 0.83 0.77 -7.61
CA PHE A 30 1.31 -0.40 -6.87
C PHE A 30 2.14 -0.02 -5.65
N ALA A 31 1.98 -0.77 -4.55
CA ALA A 31 2.89 -0.72 -3.41
C ALA A 31 3.12 -2.12 -2.82
N SER A 32 4.30 -2.34 -2.24
CA SER A 32 4.64 -3.57 -1.53
C SER A 32 4.81 -3.26 -0.04
N LEU A 33 3.99 -3.87 0.81
CA LEU A 33 4.00 -3.65 2.26
C LEU A 33 4.04 -4.98 3.01
N VAL A 34 4.47 -4.95 4.27
CA VAL A 34 4.21 -6.03 5.22
C VAL A 34 2.93 -5.72 6.03
N PRO A 35 2.27 -6.70 6.68
CA PRO A 35 1.00 -6.47 7.37
C PRO A 35 1.04 -5.33 8.39
N VAL A 36 2.13 -5.22 9.17
CA VAL A 36 2.29 -4.15 10.15
C VAL A 36 2.39 -2.76 9.51
N MET A 37 2.97 -2.65 8.32
CA MET A 37 3.06 -1.39 7.58
C MET A 37 1.70 -0.99 7.03
N LEU A 38 0.96 -1.91 6.40
CA LEU A 38 -0.40 -1.65 5.94
C LEU A 38 -1.30 -1.19 7.10
N ARG A 39 -1.25 -1.87 8.24
CA ARG A 39 -1.99 -1.44 9.44
C ARG A 39 -1.67 0.01 9.83
N ARG A 40 -0.38 0.37 9.89
CA ARG A 40 0.04 1.73 10.26
C ARG A 40 -0.43 2.79 9.26
N VAL A 41 -0.37 2.50 7.95
CA VAL A 41 -0.94 3.40 6.93
C VAL A 41 -2.43 3.60 7.18
N LEU A 42 -3.15 2.50 7.45
CA LEU A 42 -4.58 2.58 7.71
C LEU A 42 -4.93 3.27 9.05
N GLU A 43 -4.02 3.31 10.02
CA GLU A 43 -4.22 4.00 11.30
C GLU A 43 -4.04 5.51 11.18
N VAL A 44 -3.18 5.99 10.26
CA VAL A 44 -2.90 7.43 10.11
C VAL A 44 -3.72 8.10 9.01
N ASP A 45 -4.34 7.33 8.13
CA ASP A 45 -5.10 7.86 7.01
C ASP A 45 -6.46 7.17 6.85
N GLU A 46 -7.54 7.92 7.01
CA GLU A 46 -8.92 7.43 6.87
C GLU A 46 -9.51 7.66 5.48
N ARG A 47 -8.75 8.26 4.55
CA ARG A 47 -9.22 8.57 3.20
C ARG A 47 -9.64 7.33 2.41
N ARG A 48 -10.43 7.60 1.36
CA ARG A 48 -10.77 6.64 0.32
C ARG A 48 -9.89 6.91 -0.90
N TYR A 49 -9.29 5.86 -1.45
CA TYR A 49 -8.41 5.93 -2.62
C TYR A 49 -9.19 5.60 -3.89
N ASP A 50 -9.47 6.62 -4.71
CA ASP A 50 -10.33 6.49 -5.89
C ASP A 50 -9.65 5.78 -7.08
N PHE A 51 -8.33 5.91 -7.20
CA PHE A 51 -7.55 5.25 -8.25
C PHE A 51 -7.33 3.73 -8.01
N ALA A 52 -7.78 3.24 -6.85
CA ALA A 52 -7.77 1.84 -6.44
C ALA A 52 -6.38 1.15 -6.53
N PRO A 53 -5.41 1.55 -5.67
CA PRO A 53 -4.05 1.00 -5.68
C PRO A 53 -4.06 -0.50 -5.44
N VAL A 54 -3.12 -1.20 -6.05
CA VAL A 54 -2.82 -2.59 -5.68
C VAL A 54 -1.72 -2.60 -4.62
N VAL A 55 -2.04 -3.12 -3.44
CA VAL A 55 -1.07 -3.30 -2.35
C VAL A 55 -0.80 -4.79 -2.18
N LEU A 56 0.42 -5.21 -2.52
CA LEU A 56 0.89 -6.56 -2.27
C LEU A 56 1.38 -6.64 -0.81
N VAL A 57 0.75 -7.50 -0.01
CA VAL A 57 1.08 -7.70 1.40
C VAL A 57 1.91 -8.98 1.54
N GLY A 58 3.21 -8.82 1.83
CA GLY A 58 4.16 -9.92 1.91
C GLY A 58 4.82 -10.09 3.28
N GLY A 59 5.70 -11.10 3.39
CA GLY A 59 6.59 -11.29 4.54
C GLY A 59 5.97 -11.97 5.77
N ALA A 60 4.65 -12.00 5.89
CA ALA A 60 3.91 -12.75 6.91
C ALA A 60 2.44 -12.90 6.49
N ALA A 61 1.71 -13.80 7.16
CA ALA A 61 0.26 -13.88 6.99
C ALA A 61 -0.41 -12.56 7.46
N ALA A 62 -1.22 -11.97 6.58
CA ALA A 62 -2.05 -10.82 6.92
C ALA A 62 -3.40 -11.28 7.50
N PRO A 63 -3.88 -10.73 8.63
CA PRO A 63 -5.24 -10.98 9.09
C PRO A 63 -6.26 -10.58 8.03
N SER A 64 -7.28 -11.40 7.79
CA SER A 64 -8.35 -11.09 6.81
C SER A 64 -9.03 -9.75 7.10
N SER A 65 -9.22 -9.43 8.38
CA SER A 65 -9.79 -8.16 8.83
C SER A 65 -8.98 -6.93 8.38
N LEU A 66 -7.66 -7.05 8.28
CA LEU A 66 -6.78 -5.99 7.79
C LEU A 66 -6.95 -5.79 6.29
N ILE A 67 -7.04 -6.88 5.52
CA ILE A 67 -7.27 -6.85 4.07
C ILE A 67 -8.64 -6.25 3.75
N GLU A 68 -9.67 -6.64 4.50
CA GLU A 68 -11.02 -6.06 4.37
C GLU A 68 -11.05 -4.57 4.71
N ALA A 69 -10.32 -4.14 5.75
CA ALA A 69 -10.20 -2.73 6.09
C ALA A 69 -9.58 -1.91 4.96
N ALA A 70 -8.51 -2.42 4.33
CA ALA A 70 -7.91 -1.79 3.16
C ALA A 70 -8.90 -1.70 1.99
N ARG A 71 -9.62 -2.80 1.70
CA ARG A 71 -10.63 -2.85 0.63
C ARG A 71 -11.78 -1.88 0.83
N ARG A 72 -12.25 -1.67 2.07
CA ARG A 72 -13.28 -0.66 2.38
C ARG A 72 -12.83 0.76 2.03
N ARG A 73 -11.53 1.02 2.02
CA ARG A 73 -10.93 2.32 1.62
C ARG A 73 -10.55 2.39 0.15
N GLY A 74 -10.93 1.41 -0.68
CA GLY A 74 -10.64 1.40 -2.11
C GLY A 74 -9.29 0.76 -2.48
N ILE A 75 -8.52 0.25 -1.51
CA ILE A 75 -7.25 -0.42 -1.78
C ILE A 75 -7.49 -1.88 -2.18
N ARG A 76 -6.94 -2.30 -3.31
CA ARG A 76 -6.89 -3.71 -3.74
C ARG A 76 -5.73 -4.41 -3.05
N ALA A 77 -5.96 -4.84 -1.81
CA ALA A 77 -4.98 -5.58 -1.03
C ALA A 77 -5.08 -7.10 -1.23
N ALA A 78 -3.92 -7.76 -1.37
CA ALA A 78 -3.77 -9.21 -1.50
C ALA A 78 -2.50 -9.69 -0.81
#